data_AF-A0A928FFF6-F1
#
_entry.id   AF-A0A928FFF6-F1
#
_cell.length_a   1.000
_cell.length_b   1.000
_cell.length_c   1.000
_cell.angle_alpha   90.00
_cell.angle_beta   90.00
_cell.angle_gamma   90.00
#
_symmetry.space_group_name_H-M   'P 1'
#
loop_
_entity.id
_entity.type
_entity.pdbx_description
1 polymer ?
#
loop_
_entity_poly.entity_id
_entity_poly.type
_entity_poly.pdbx_seq_one_letter_code
_entity_poly.pdbx_strand_id
1 'polypeptide(L)' 'MYTSAKPYFYGTGRRKSSVARVRIVPGTGAITINGRTIDEYFGLETLKLIVNQPFAVTETVGKFDIIA' A
#
# COMPACT_ATOMS: atom_id res chain seq x y z
N MET A 1 -21.51 -6.45 15.73
CA MET A 1 -20.13 -6.46 15.20
C MET A 1 -20.20 -6.14 13.71
N TYR A 2 -19.75 -4.97 13.26
CA TYR A 2 -19.76 -4.63 11.84
C TYR A 2 -18.57 -5.29 11.15
N THR A 3 -18.83 -6.35 10.40
CA THR A 3 -17.85 -6.93 9.47
C THR A 3 -17.98 -6.19 8.15
N SER A 4 -16.90 -5.52 7.73
CA SER A 4 -16.80 -4.95 6.40
C SER A 4 -17.03 -6.04 5.35
N ALA A 5 -17.86 -5.77 4.35
CA ALA A 5 -18.19 -6.71 3.27
C ALA A 5 -16.96 -7.20 2.48
N LYS A 6 -15.86 -6.44 2.52
CA LYS A 6 -14.55 -6.86 1.98
C LYS A 6 -13.56 -7.06 3.13
N PRO A 7 -12.95 -8.26 3.26
CA PRO A 7 -11.88 -8.47 4.21
C PRO A 7 -10.67 -7.62 3.78
N TYR A 8 -10.15 -6.83 4.71
CA TYR A 8 -8.94 -6.06 4.53
C TYR A 8 -7.99 -6.32 5.69
N PHE A 9 -6.70 -6.35 5.41
CA PHE A 9 -5.68 -6.36 6.44
C PHE A 9 -5.33 -4.91 6.77
N TYR A 10 -5.29 -4.58 8.05
CA TYR A 10 -4.93 -3.26 8.52
C TYR A 10 -3.49 -3.25 9.02
N GLY A 11 -2.69 -2.31 8.54
CA GLY A 11 -1.31 -2.11 8.97
C GLY A 11 -1.02 -0.64 9.23
N THR A 12 -0.06 -0.36 10.11
CA THR A 12 0.44 1.00 10.36
C THR A 12 1.95 1.03 10.32
N GLY A 13 2.51 1.95 9.55
CA GLY A 13 3.95 2.19 9.44
C GLY A 13 4.32 3.55 10.03
N ARG A 14 5.50 3.66 10.66
CA ARG A 14 6.01 4.90 11.25
C ARG A 14 7.48 5.09 10.92
N ARG A 15 7.88 6.30 10.51
CA ARG A 15 9.29 6.68 10.31
C ARG A 15 9.51 8.14 10.69
N LYS A 16 10.45 8.40 11.61
CA LYS A 16 10.68 9.74 12.19
C LYS A 16 9.36 10.30 12.74
N SER A 17 8.86 11.40 12.19
CA SER A 17 7.57 12.01 12.54
C SER A 17 6.41 11.58 11.63
N SER A 18 6.65 10.77 10.60
CA SER A 18 5.63 10.36 9.61
C SER A 18 4.91 9.08 10.04
N VAL A 19 3.59 9.04 9.83
CA VAL A 19 2.72 7.89 10.11
C VAL A 19 1.91 7.56 8.86
N ALA A 20 1.95 6.30 8.42
CA ALA A 20 1.13 5.78 7.34
C ALA A 20 0.18 4.71 7.88
N ARG A 21 -1.10 4.80 7.53
CA ARG A 21 -2.12 3.79 7.86
C ARG A 21 -2.53 3.14 6.55
N VAL A 22 -2.43 1.83 6.47
CA VAL A 22 -2.56 1.08 5.23
C VAL A 22 -3.64 0.03 5.38
N ARG A 23 -4.53 -0.04 4.40
CA ARG A 23 -5.47 -1.14 4.21
C ARG A 23 -5.03 -1.94 3.00
N ILE A 24 -4.78 -3.22 3.21
CA ILE A 24 -4.39 -4.17 2.17
C ILE A 24 -5.61 -5.00 1.84
N VAL A 25 -6.02 -4.99 0.58
CA VAL A 25 -7.18 -5.71 0.06
C VAL A 25 -6.68 -6.65 -1.04
N PRO A 26 -7.14 -7.91 -1.14
CA PRO A 26 -6.80 -8.75 -2.29
C PRO A 26 -7.36 -8.11 -3.58
N GLY A 27 -6.54 -7.99 -4.63
CA GLY A 27 -6.87 -7.17 -5.80
C GLY A 27 -5.86 -7.24 -6.93
N THR A 28 -5.75 -6.16 -7.71
CA THR A 28 -4.98 -6.08 -8.96
C THR A 28 -3.57 -5.52 -8.82
N GLY A 29 -3.19 -5.04 -7.63
CA GLY A 29 -1.89 -4.40 -7.39
C GLY A 29 -1.92 -2.87 -7.40
N ALA A 30 -3.11 -2.26 -7.34
CA ALA A 30 -3.25 -0.82 -7.38
C ALA A 30 -2.83 -0.20 -6.03
N ILE A 31 -1.92 0.77 -6.07
CA ILE A 31 -1.44 1.50 -4.89
C ILE A 31 -1.96 2.93 -4.94
N THR A 32 -2.86 3.26 -4.02
CA THR A 32 -3.44 4.61 -3.86
C THR A 32 -3.03 5.20 -2.52
N ILE A 33 -2.51 6.43 -2.54
CA ILE A 33 -2.04 7.16 -1.36
C ILE A 33 -2.77 8.50 -1.28
N ASN A 34 -3.59 8.70 -0.25
CA ASN A 34 -4.43 9.88 -0.04
C ASN A 34 -5.28 10.26 -1.28
N GLY A 35 -5.77 9.26 -2.01
CA GLY A 35 -6.55 9.46 -3.24
C GLY A 35 -5.73 9.78 -4.49
N ARG A 36 -4.40 9.72 -4.43
CA ARG A 36 -3.48 9.89 -5.56
C ARG A 36 -2.81 8.57 -5.93
N THR A 37 -2.37 8.44 -7.16
CA THR A 37 -1.58 7.28 -7.60
C THR A 37 -0.17 7.34 -7.03
N ILE A 38 0.52 6.19 -6.98
CA ILE A 38 1.91 6.11 -6.53
C ILE A 38 2.84 7.04 -7.34
N ASP A 39 2.55 7.23 -8.63
CA ASP A 39 3.33 8.06 -9.54
C ASP A 39 3.17 9.56 -9.25
N GLU A 40 1.97 9.98 -8.90
CA GLU A 40 1.68 11.38 -8.53
C GLU A 40 2.14 11.71 -7.11
N TYR A 41 2.12 10.74 -6.19
CA TYR A 41 2.53 10.96 -4.80
C TYR A 41 4.05 10.92 -4.64
N PHE A 42 4.73 9.97 -5.30
CA PHE A 42 6.18 9.87 -5.29
C PHE A 42 6.76 10.29 -6.63
N GLY A 43 7.29 11.52 -6.69
CA GLY A 43 7.93 12.04 -7.90
C GLY A 43 9.27 11.38 -8.28
N LEU A 44 9.85 10.57 -7.40
CA LEU A 44 11.13 9.87 -7.63
C LEU A 44 10.89 8.37 -7.82
N GLU A 45 11.45 7.82 -8.89
CA GLU A 45 11.32 6.38 -9.24
C GLU A 45 11.97 5.46 -8.18
N THR A 46 13.03 5.93 -7.51
CA THR A 46 13.68 5.20 -6.41
C THR A 46 12.73 4.92 -5.25
N LEU A 47 11.82 5.86 -4.94
CA LEU A 47 10.84 5.67 -3.86
C LEU A 47 9.78 4.63 -4.25
N LYS A 48 9.39 4.57 -5.52
CA LYS A 48 8.48 3.53 -6.04
C LYS A 48 9.09 2.14 -5.89
N LEU A 49 10.38 2.03 -6.20
CA LEU A 49 11.12 0.78 -6.06
C LEU A 49 11.16 0.33 -4.58
N ILE A 50 11.40 1.24 -3.64
CA ILE A 50 11.40 0.94 -2.20
C ILE A 50 10.02 0.45 -1.73
N VAL A 51 8.92 1.04 -2.21
CA VAL A 51 7.56 0.58 -1.87
C VAL A 51 7.29 -0.83 -2.41
N ASN A 52 7.87 -1.17 -3.56
CA ASN A 52 7.68 -2.47 -4.20
C ASN A 52 8.60 -3.60 -3.67
N GLN A 53 9.75 -3.26 -3.08
CA GLN A 53 10.69 -4.22 -2.49
C GLN A 53 10.05 -5.27 -1.57
N PRO A 54 9.21 -4.92 -0.57
CA PRO A 54 8.60 -5.93 0.30
C PRO A 54 7.72 -6.91 -0.47
N PHE A 55 7.00 -6.45 -1.50
CA PHE A 55 6.16 -7.31 -2.33
C PHE A 55 6.97 -8.25 -3.24
N ALA A 56 8.16 -7.82 -3.64
CA ALA A 56 9.09 -8.66 -4.39
C ALA A 56 9.64 -9.81 -3.51
N VAL A 57 9.98 -9.52 -2.25
CA VAL A 57 10.48 -10.53 -1.30
C VAL A 57 9.42 -11.59 -0.99
N THR A 58 8.16 -11.18 -0.89
CA THR A 58 7.05 -12.10 -0.59
C THR A 58 6.45 -12.76 -1.83
N GLU A 59 6.94 -12.44 -3.04
CA GLU A 59 6.37 -12.91 -4.31
C GLU A 59 4.86 -12.61 -4.44
N THR A 60 4.41 -11.51 -3.83
CA THR A 60 3.01 -11.07 -3.84
C THR A 60 2.78 -9.84 -4.71
N VAL A 61 3.70 -9.55 -5.63
CA VAL A 61 3.55 -8.47 -6.60
C VAL A 61 2.26 -8.67 -7.39
N GLY A 62 1.42 -7.63 -7.45
CA GLY A 62 0.16 -7.65 -8.22
C GLY A 62 -1.01 -8.43 -7.59
N LYS A 63 -0.86 -8.95 -6.37
CA LYS A 63 -1.93 -9.72 -5.69
C LYS A 63 -2.81 -8.88 -4.74
N PHE A 64 -2.33 -7.70 -4.36
CA PHE A 64 -2.96 -6.88 -3.33
C PHE A 64 -3.05 -5.41 -3.75
N ASP A 65 -4.23 -4.84 -3.55
CA ASP A 65 -4.47 -3.40 -3.62
C ASP A 65 -4.18 -2.76 -2.27
N ILE A 66 -3.59 -1.57 -2.32
CA ILE A 66 -3.15 -0.81 -1.16
C ILE A 66 -3.87 0.52 -1.14
N ILE A 67 -4.55 0.79 -0.03
CA ILE A 67 -5.21 2.06 0.22
C ILE A 67 -4.58 2.68 1.47
N ALA A 68 -3.84 3.77 1.28
CA ALA A 68 -3.15 4.52 2.32
C ALA A 68 -3.61 5.97 2.41
#